data_AF-A0A9P4LFK3-F1
#
_entry.id   AF-A0A9P4LFK3-F1
#
_cell.length_a   1.000
_cell.length_b   1.000
_cell.length_c   1.000
_cell.angle_alpha   90.00
_cell.angle_beta   90.00
_cell.angle_gamma   90.00
#
_symmetry.space_group_name_H-M   'P 1'
#
loop_
_entity.id
_entity.type
_entity.pdbx_description
1 polymer ?
#
loop_
_entity_poly.entity_id
_entity_poly.type
_entity_poly.pdbx_seq_one_letter_code
_entity_poly.pdbx_strand_id
1 'polypeptide(L)'
;DVEACLRFGLLAQRGSLTLNHCDILNGTWATCLSGSKLWFVYQGNWDSDIQKRFAREGTGWMPHAAMKMIFLEPGDTLIMCPGRAIIHSVATLDHCIMAGGMIWSEHDMCALMDNICWIMTSENGTNEQIPRQFPELLDTLMEMANDDDLWGDGRESFTIQDKSSIQRLIDTLRPILSCEQQCRGSCKRGCPCATATPIRHAGCTTWCHS
;
A
#
# COMPACT_ATOMS: atom_id res chain seq x y z
N ASP A 1 4.66 10.18 2.03
CA ASP A 1 4.10 10.17 3.39
C ASP A 1 2.64 9.74 3.31
N VAL A 2 2.01 9.28 4.39
CA VAL A 2 0.62 8.75 4.33
C VAL A 2 -0.33 9.81 3.81
N GLU A 3 -0.15 11.06 4.22
CA GLU A 3 -0.92 12.20 3.73
C GLU A 3 -0.86 12.35 2.20
N ALA A 4 0.31 12.08 1.60
CA ALA A 4 0.47 12.09 0.14
C ALA A 4 -0.22 10.91 -0.56
N CYS A 5 -0.50 9.82 0.18
CA CYS A 5 -1.29 8.70 -0.32
C CYS A 5 -2.79 9.00 -0.30
N LEU A 6 -3.28 9.87 0.61
CA LEU A 6 -4.72 10.19 0.72
C LEU A 6 -5.25 10.83 -0.56
N ARG A 7 -4.46 11.72 -1.15
CA ARG A 7 -4.78 12.40 -2.42
C ARG A 7 -3.50 12.70 -3.18
N PHE A 8 -3.45 12.26 -4.42
CA PHE A 8 -2.35 12.54 -5.34
C PHE A 8 -2.87 12.94 -6.72
N GLY A 9 -2.04 13.67 -7.44
CA GLY A 9 -2.22 13.96 -8.86
C GLY A 9 -1.16 13.23 -9.68
N LEU A 10 -1.55 12.65 -10.80
CA LEU A 10 -0.62 12.06 -11.77
C LEU A 10 -0.65 12.86 -13.05
N LEU A 11 0.51 13.33 -13.49
CA LEU A 11 0.72 13.87 -14.83
C LEU A 11 1.55 12.87 -15.61
N ALA A 12 0.99 12.35 -16.71
CA ALA A 12 1.65 11.35 -17.54
C ALA A 12 1.69 11.77 -19.01
N GLN A 13 2.83 11.57 -19.64
CA GLN A 13 2.99 11.80 -21.07
C GLN A 13 2.55 10.58 -21.87
N ARG A 14 2.25 10.82 -23.15
CA ARG A 14 1.86 9.77 -24.08
C ARG A 14 3.01 8.78 -24.23
N GLY A 15 2.70 7.50 -24.10
CA GLY A 15 3.69 6.43 -24.12
C GLY A 15 4.37 6.17 -22.76
N SER A 16 4.04 6.91 -21.69
CA SER A 16 4.48 6.55 -20.34
C SER A 16 3.87 5.20 -19.92
N LEU A 17 4.70 4.37 -19.30
CA LEU A 17 4.35 3.03 -18.84
C LEU A 17 4.77 2.85 -17.38
N THR A 18 3.88 2.28 -16.58
CA THR A 18 4.20 1.73 -15.25
C THR A 18 4.04 0.21 -15.33
N LEU A 19 5.09 -0.52 -14.96
CA LEU A 19 5.12 -1.98 -14.97
C LEU A 19 4.35 -2.58 -13.78
N ASN A 20 4.26 -3.91 -13.73
CA ASN A 20 3.45 -4.62 -12.74
C ASN A 20 3.90 -4.31 -11.30
N HIS A 21 2.95 -3.85 -10.48
CA HIS A 21 3.12 -3.53 -9.05
C HIS A 21 1.77 -3.64 -8.32
N CYS A 22 1.84 -3.64 -6.98
CA CYS A 22 0.73 -3.36 -6.09
C CYS A 22 0.97 -2.01 -5.39
N ASP A 23 -0.12 -1.29 -5.11
CA ASP A 23 -0.07 -0.06 -4.33
C ASP A 23 0.22 -0.36 -2.85
N ILE A 24 1.13 0.41 -2.23
CA ILE A 24 1.76 0.12 -0.93
C ILE A 24 0.76 -0.04 0.21
N LEU A 25 -0.31 0.76 0.22
CA LEU A 25 -1.33 0.70 1.29
C LEU A 25 -2.52 -0.20 0.95
N ASN A 26 -2.55 -0.84 -0.23
CA ASN A 26 -3.67 -1.66 -0.69
C ASN A 26 -5.05 -0.94 -0.72
N GLY A 27 -5.59 -0.77 -1.92
CA GLY A 27 -6.86 -0.07 -2.12
C GLY A 27 -6.63 1.35 -2.62
N THR A 28 -7.14 1.63 -3.82
CA THR A 28 -6.86 2.88 -4.54
C THR A 28 -8.05 3.26 -5.40
N TRP A 29 -8.32 4.56 -5.48
CA TRP A 29 -9.18 5.13 -6.51
C TRP A 29 -8.36 6.01 -7.44
N ALA A 30 -8.72 6.01 -8.72
CA ALA A 30 -8.10 6.86 -9.73
C ALA A 30 -9.15 7.35 -10.72
N THR A 31 -9.30 8.66 -10.82
CA THR A 31 -10.20 9.35 -11.74
C THR A 31 -9.41 9.97 -12.89
N CYS A 32 -9.82 9.69 -14.12
CA CYS A 32 -9.26 10.34 -15.30
C CYS A 32 -9.88 11.73 -15.45
N LEU A 33 -9.06 12.79 -15.35
CA LEU A 33 -9.52 14.16 -15.50
C LEU A 33 -9.38 14.66 -16.94
N SER A 34 -8.37 14.16 -17.66
CA SER A 34 -8.08 14.49 -19.05
C SER A 34 -7.17 13.43 -19.66
N GLY A 35 -7.22 13.28 -21.00
CA GLY A 35 -6.44 12.28 -21.72
C GLY A 35 -7.03 10.89 -21.55
N SER A 36 -6.17 9.87 -21.63
CA SER A 36 -6.63 8.48 -21.58
C SER A 36 -5.56 7.53 -20.99
N LYS A 37 -6.02 6.53 -20.25
CA LYS A 37 -5.18 5.49 -19.65
C LYS A 37 -5.74 4.10 -19.91
N LEU A 38 -4.82 3.15 -20.09
CA LEU A 38 -5.12 1.73 -20.19
C LEU A 38 -4.49 1.01 -18.99
N TRP A 39 -5.32 0.43 -18.15
CA TRP A 39 -4.91 -0.36 -16.99
C TRP A 39 -4.97 -1.83 -17.32
N PHE A 40 -3.90 -2.55 -17.02
CA PHE A 40 -3.82 -3.99 -17.12
C PHE A 40 -3.88 -4.54 -15.70
N VAL A 41 -4.93 -5.29 -15.39
CA VAL A 41 -5.22 -5.77 -14.04
C VAL A 41 -5.23 -7.28 -14.03
N TYR A 42 -4.44 -7.89 -13.14
CA TYR A 42 -4.48 -9.33 -12.93
C TYR A 42 -5.80 -9.75 -12.27
N GLN A 43 -6.40 -10.83 -12.76
CA GLN A 43 -7.70 -11.38 -12.31
C GLN A 43 -7.59 -12.83 -11.82
N GLY A 44 -6.38 -13.39 -11.75
CA GLY A 44 -6.20 -14.73 -11.22
C GLY A 44 -6.23 -14.76 -9.70
N ASN A 45 -6.11 -15.96 -9.14
CA ASN A 45 -6.11 -16.14 -7.69
C ASN A 45 -4.88 -15.49 -7.05
N TRP A 46 -5.08 -14.90 -5.88
CA TRP A 46 -4.00 -14.38 -5.04
C TRP A 46 -3.59 -15.42 -4.00
N ASP A 47 -2.86 -16.43 -4.45
CA ASP A 47 -2.36 -17.53 -3.61
C ASP A 47 -0.85 -17.43 -3.35
N SER A 48 -0.34 -18.33 -2.52
CA SER A 48 1.07 -18.32 -2.11
C SER A 48 2.05 -18.58 -3.27
N ASP A 49 1.64 -19.26 -4.33
CA ASP A 49 2.50 -19.51 -5.49
C ASP A 49 2.62 -18.25 -6.34
N ILE A 50 1.50 -17.56 -6.59
CA ILE A 50 1.50 -16.26 -7.27
C ILE A 50 2.28 -15.22 -6.47
N GLN A 51 2.08 -15.16 -5.15
CA GLN A 51 2.84 -14.29 -4.24
C GLN A 51 4.35 -14.51 -4.37
N LYS A 52 4.82 -15.76 -4.28
CA LYS A 52 6.27 -16.07 -4.40
C LYS A 52 6.82 -15.71 -5.77
N ARG A 53 6.10 -16.03 -6.83
CA ARG A 53 6.53 -15.71 -8.21
C ARG A 53 6.61 -14.22 -8.42
N PHE A 54 5.58 -13.48 -7.99
CA PHE A 54 5.54 -12.04 -8.16
C PHE A 54 6.62 -11.33 -7.31
N ALA A 55 6.83 -11.76 -6.06
CA ALA A 55 7.92 -11.23 -5.24
C ALA A 55 9.31 -11.43 -5.87
N ARG A 56 9.52 -12.54 -6.57
CA ARG A 56 10.78 -12.86 -7.26
C ARG A 56 10.95 -12.11 -8.59
N GLU A 57 9.89 -12.02 -9.39
CA GLU A 57 9.94 -11.50 -10.76
C GLU A 57 9.64 -10.00 -10.85
N GLY A 58 8.92 -9.45 -9.86
CA GLY A 58 8.62 -8.03 -9.74
C GLY A 58 7.96 -7.45 -10.98
N THR A 59 8.48 -6.31 -11.43
CA THR A 59 8.02 -5.61 -12.65
C THR A 59 8.13 -6.46 -13.92
N GLY A 60 9.00 -7.47 -13.94
CA GLY A 60 9.17 -8.41 -15.05
C GLY A 60 8.20 -9.59 -15.02
N TRP A 61 7.39 -9.71 -13.97
CA TRP A 61 6.40 -10.77 -13.85
C TRP A 61 5.35 -10.64 -14.97
N MET A 62 5.19 -11.72 -15.73
CA MET A 62 4.27 -11.80 -16.86
C MET A 62 3.31 -12.96 -16.63
N PRO A 63 2.05 -12.70 -16.21
CA PRO A 63 1.10 -13.78 -16.04
C PRO A 63 0.71 -14.36 -17.40
N HIS A 64 0.76 -15.69 -17.53
CA HIS A 64 0.43 -16.39 -18.78
C HIS A 64 -1.07 -16.31 -19.16
N ALA A 65 -1.94 -15.95 -18.20
CA ALA A 65 -3.38 -15.79 -18.40
C ALA A 65 -3.96 -14.83 -17.34
N ALA A 66 -5.23 -14.44 -17.50
CA ALA A 66 -6.02 -13.65 -16.56
C ALA A 66 -5.65 -12.17 -16.41
N MET A 67 -5.16 -11.51 -17.46
CA MET A 67 -5.08 -10.04 -17.48
C MET A 67 -6.36 -9.46 -18.08
N LYS A 68 -6.96 -8.49 -17.38
CA LYS A 68 -8.04 -7.67 -17.90
C LYS A 68 -7.51 -6.29 -18.26
N MET A 69 -7.94 -5.78 -19.40
CA MET A 69 -7.65 -4.41 -19.81
C MET A 69 -8.85 -3.53 -19.48
N ILE A 70 -8.58 -2.38 -18.86
CA ILE A 70 -9.58 -1.38 -18.50
C ILE A 70 -9.12 -0.05 -19.09
N PHE A 71 -9.87 0.45 -20.06
CA PHE A 71 -9.65 1.76 -20.66
C PHE A 71 -10.42 2.80 -19.85
N LEU A 72 -9.78 3.92 -19.50
CA LEU A 72 -10.38 5.04 -18.78
C LEU A 72 -10.34 6.30 -19.64
N GLU A 73 -11.51 6.88 -19.82
CA GLU A 73 -11.75 8.17 -20.47
C GLU A 73 -12.00 9.27 -19.43
N PRO A 74 -11.91 10.56 -19.79
CA PRO A 74 -12.18 11.65 -18.86
C PRO A 74 -13.56 11.51 -18.21
N GLY A 75 -13.61 11.55 -16.89
CA GLY A 75 -14.81 11.33 -16.08
C GLY A 75 -14.89 9.94 -15.45
N ASP A 76 -14.19 8.94 -15.98
CA ASP A 76 -14.16 7.60 -15.40
C ASP A 76 -13.38 7.56 -14.10
N THR A 77 -13.86 6.72 -13.17
CA THR A 77 -13.15 6.39 -11.93
C THR A 77 -12.97 4.89 -11.81
N LEU A 78 -11.71 4.47 -11.70
CA LEU A 78 -11.35 3.10 -11.36
C LEU A 78 -11.18 2.98 -9.85
N ILE A 79 -11.82 1.97 -9.26
CA ILE A 79 -11.62 1.58 -7.87
C ILE A 79 -10.94 0.21 -7.85
N MET A 80 -9.72 0.19 -7.32
CA MET A 80 -9.02 -1.03 -6.92
C MET A 80 -9.39 -1.28 -5.46
N CYS A 81 -10.27 -2.26 -5.22
CA CYS A 81 -10.90 -2.44 -3.91
C CYS A 81 -9.88 -2.74 -2.80
N PRO A 82 -10.01 -2.12 -1.61
CA PRO A 82 -9.25 -2.50 -0.42
C PRO A 82 -9.53 -3.97 -0.04
N GLY A 83 -8.58 -4.62 0.62
CA GLY A 83 -8.69 -6.04 0.99
C GLY A 83 -8.38 -7.01 -0.16
N ARG A 84 -8.09 -6.52 -1.37
CA ARG A 84 -7.66 -7.33 -2.51
C ARG A 84 -6.29 -6.85 -3.01
N ALA A 85 -5.30 -7.74 -3.03
CA ALA A 85 -4.03 -7.44 -3.68
C ALA A 85 -4.22 -7.37 -5.20
N ILE A 86 -4.19 -6.16 -5.75
CA ILE A 86 -4.43 -5.92 -7.17
C ILE A 86 -3.10 -5.61 -7.84
N ILE A 87 -2.54 -6.63 -8.48
CA ILE A 87 -1.37 -6.46 -9.35
C ILE A 87 -1.83 -5.79 -10.63
N HIS A 88 -1.21 -4.67 -10.97
CA HIS A 88 -1.57 -3.91 -12.15
C HIS A 88 -0.37 -3.22 -12.80
N SER A 89 -0.55 -2.90 -14.07
CA SER A 89 0.32 -2.03 -14.86
C SER A 89 -0.50 -1.04 -15.66
N VAL A 90 0.12 0.03 -16.11
CA VAL A 90 -0.60 1.17 -16.70
C VAL A 90 0.15 1.68 -17.92
N ALA A 91 -0.56 1.86 -19.03
CA ALA A 91 -0.09 2.57 -20.20
C ALA A 91 -0.86 3.87 -20.39
N THR A 92 -0.14 4.94 -20.71
CA THR A 92 -0.72 6.25 -21.00
C THR A 92 -0.83 6.43 -22.51
N LEU A 93 -2.06 6.48 -23.04
CA LEU A 93 -2.29 6.51 -24.50
C LEU A 93 -2.24 7.94 -25.06
N ASP A 94 -2.65 8.92 -24.25
CA ASP A 94 -2.59 10.36 -24.51
C ASP A 94 -2.06 11.13 -23.30
N HIS A 95 -1.60 12.38 -23.47
CA HIS A 95 -1.22 13.23 -22.33
C HIS A 95 -2.35 13.29 -21.32
N CYS A 96 -2.09 12.80 -20.11
CA CYS A 96 -3.13 12.45 -19.17
C CYS A 96 -2.89 13.10 -17.81
N ILE A 97 -4.00 13.56 -17.22
CA ILE A 97 -4.05 14.03 -15.84
C ILE A 97 -5.01 13.10 -15.09
N MET A 98 -4.53 12.51 -14.00
CA MET A 98 -5.36 11.74 -13.07
C MET A 98 -5.39 12.42 -11.71
N ALA A 99 -6.51 12.31 -11.02
CA ALA A 99 -6.57 12.43 -9.57
C ALA A 99 -6.72 11.03 -8.97
N GLY A 100 -6.14 10.80 -7.81
CA GLY A 100 -6.31 9.54 -7.11
C GLY A 100 -6.01 9.64 -5.63
N GLY A 101 -6.13 8.52 -4.96
CA GLY A 101 -5.81 8.36 -3.55
C GLY A 101 -5.94 6.91 -3.14
N MET A 102 -5.29 6.56 -2.04
CA MET A 102 -5.46 5.28 -1.38
C MET A 102 -6.61 5.37 -0.39
N ILE A 103 -7.38 4.30 -0.32
CA ILE A 103 -8.60 4.23 0.49
C ILE A 103 -8.63 2.93 1.25
N TRP A 104 -9.07 2.98 2.49
CA TRP A 104 -9.36 1.81 3.31
C TRP A 104 -10.85 1.74 3.62
N SER A 105 -11.31 0.53 3.90
CA SER A 105 -12.67 0.23 4.33
C SER A 105 -12.58 -0.49 5.66
N GLU A 106 -13.58 -0.31 6.52
CA GLU A 106 -13.75 -1.14 7.72
C GLU A 106 -14.02 -2.61 7.35
N HIS A 107 -14.63 -2.84 6.19
CA HIS A 107 -14.83 -4.17 5.64
C HIS A 107 -13.52 -4.80 5.16
N ASP A 108 -13.34 -6.09 5.45
CA ASP A 108 -12.17 -6.90 5.07
C ASP A 108 -10.83 -6.40 5.65
N MET A 109 -10.84 -5.77 6.82
CA MET A 109 -9.65 -5.24 7.50
C MET A 109 -8.56 -6.29 7.69
N CYS A 110 -8.91 -7.52 8.11
CA CYS A 110 -7.95 -8.63 8.15
C CYS A 110 -7.23 -8.85 6.81
N ALA A 111 -7.97 -8.93 5.71
CA ALA A 111 -7.39 -9.17 4.38
C ALA A 111 -6.56 -7.98 3.91
N LEU A 112 -7.00 -6.75 4.22
CA LEU A 112 -6.27 -5.52 3.96
C LEU A 112 -4.91 -5.53 4.66
N MET A 113 -4.88 -5.82 5.97
CA MET A 113 -3.64 -5.89 6.75
C MET A 113 -2.70 -6.99 6.25
N ASP A 114 -3.25 -8.16 5.89
CA ASP A 114 -2.47 -9.26 5.31
C ASP A 114 -1.83 -8.87 3.97
N ASN A 115 -2.58 -8.18 3.11
CA ASN A 115 -2.07 -7.70 1.84
C ASN A 115 -0.99 -6.64 2.04
N ILE A 116 -1.20 -5.66 2.91
CA ILE A 116 -0.20 -4.62 3.22
C ILE A 116 1.08 -5.26 3.76
N CYS A 117 0.94 -6.22 4.68
CA CYS A 117 2.06 -6.96 5.24
C CYS A 117 2.89 -7.61 4.13
N TRP A 118 2.23 -8.34 3.22
CA TRP A 118 2.92 -8.93 2.07
C TRP A 118 3.55 -7.87 1.17
N ILE A 119 2.83 -6.81 0.78
CA ILE A 119 3.30 -5.78 -0.15
C ILE A 119 4.56 -5.10 0.40
N MET A 120 4.53 -4.68 1.66
CA MET A 120 5.63 -3.94 2.31
C MET A 120 6.86 -4.80 2.63
N THR A 121 6.69 -6.10 2.81
CA THR A 121 7.80 -7.04 3.09
C THR A 121 8.33 -7.75 1.85
N SER A 122 7.57 -7.74 0.76
CA SER A 122 8.01 -8.28 -0.52
C SER A 122 9.14 -7.45 -1.12
N GLU A 123 10.15 -8.12 -1.69
CA GLU A 123 11.29 -7.43 -2.30
C GLU A 123 10.87 -6.57 -3.50
N ASN A 124 9.90 -7.04 -4.29
CA ASN A 124 9.52 -6.43 -5.57
C ASN A 124 8.01 -6.25 -5.79
N GLY A 125 7.17 -6.41 -4.78
CA GLY A 125 5.70 -6.37 -4.95
C GLY A 125 5.12 -4.97 -5.19
N THR A 126 5.88 -3.91 -4.93
CA THR A 126 5.48 -2.51 -5.13
C THR A 126 6.64 -1.71 -5.71
N ASN A 127 6.36 -0.53 -6.28
CA ASN A 127 7.35 0.47 -6.70
C ASN A 127 7.40 1.67 -5.74
N GLU A 128 6.65 1.65 -4.65
CA GLU A 128 6.53 2.75 -3.71
C GLU A 128 7.43 2.55 -2.48
N GLN A 129 7.65 3.66 -1.77
CA GLN A 129 8.30 3.67 -0.47
C GLN A 129 7.26 3.52 0.64
N ILE A 130 7.62 2.82 1.72
CA ILE A 130 6.78 2.74 2.91
C ILE A 130 6.66 4.15 3.50
N PRO A 131 5.44 4.67 3.72
CA PRO A 131 5.26 5.99 4.28
C PRO A 131 5.82 6.11 5.70
N ARG A 132 6.47 7.24 6.00
CA ARG A 132 7.09 7.49 7.31
C ARG A 132 6.05 7.66 8.43
N GLN A 133 4.89 8.24 8.13
CA GLN A 133 3.73 8.34 9.02
C GLN A 133 3.01 7.00 9.25
N PHE A 134 3.42 5.89 8.60
CA PHE A 134 2.68 4.64 8.69
C PHE A 134 2.66 4.02 10.09
N PRO A 135 3.76 4.01 10.86
CA PRO A 135 3.75 3.63 12.27
C PRO A 135 2.71 4.35 13.14
N GLU A 136 2.63 5.68 13.04
CA GLU A 136 1.65 6.49 13.77
C GLU A 136 0.21 6.07 13.43
N LEU A 137 -0.06 5.85 12.14
CA LEU A 137 -1.36 5.37 11.68
C LEU A 137 -1.70 3.98 12.24
N LEU A 138 -0.74 3.05 12.30
CA LEU A 138 -0.96 1.71 12.83
C LEU A 138 -1.18 1.72 14.35
N ASP A 139 -0.46 2.56 15.09
CA ASP A 139 -0.68 2.72 16.54
C ASP A 139 -2.09 3.28 16.79
N THR A 140 -2.49 4.34 16.08
CA THR A 140 -3.86 4.89 16.17
C THR A 140 -4.92 3.88 15.76
N LEU A 141 -4.70 3.11 14.68
CA LEU A 141 -5.63 2.06 14.26
C LEU A 141 -5.78 0.97 15.32
N MET A 142 -4.70 0.58 15.99
CA MET A 142 -4.74 -0.41 17.05
C MET A 142 -5.44 0.13 18.31
N GLU A 143 -5.23 1.40 18.66
CA GLU A 143 -5.98 2.08 19.72
C GLU A 143 -7.48 2.08 19.40
N MET A 144 -7.86 2.48 18.19
CA MET A 144 -9.25 2.45 17.70
C MET A 144 -9.82 1.02 17.76
N ALA A 145 -9.05 0.01 17.37
CA ALA A 145 -9.49 -1.38 17.38
C ALA A 145 -9.69 -1.95 18.79
N ASN A 146 -9.03 -1.38 19.80
CA ASN A 146 -9.21 -1.75 21.21
C ASN A 146 -10.29 -0.92 21.92
N ASP A 147 -10.82 0.12 21.29
CA ASP A 147 -11.94 0.89 21.79
C ASP A 147 -13.26 0.24 21.37
N ASP A 148 -13.90 -0.44 22.33
CA ASP A 148 -15.17 -1.14 22.11
C ASP A 148 -16.38 -0.19 21.97
N ASP A 149 -16.23 1.12 22.22
CA ASP A 149 -17.28 2.14 22.09
C ASP A 149 -16.99 3.19 20.98
N LEU A 150 -15.99 2.92 20.13
CA LEU A 150 -15.44 3.87 19.15
C LEU A 150 -16.51 4.59 18.30
N TRP A 151 -17.54 3.86 17.86
CA TRP A 151 -18.55 4.37 16.93
C TRP A 151 -19.78 4.95 17.61
N GLY A 152 -19.98 4.69 18.91
CA GLY A 152 -21.12 5.18 19.69
C GLY A 152 -22.52 4.80 19.16
N ASP A 153 -22.59 3.93 18.16
CA ASP A 153 -23.81 3.54 17.45
C ASP A 153 -24.18 2.05 17.64
N GLY A 154 -23.42 1.33 18.48
CA GLY A 154 -23.66 -0.07 18.83
C GLY A 154 -23.21 -1.09 17.78
N ARG A 155 -22.46 -0.69 16.74
CA ARG A 155 -21.81 -1.63 15.81
C ARG A 155 -20.59 -2.28 16.46
N GLU A 156 -20.36 -3.57 16.19
CA GLU A 156 -19.07 -4.20 16.50
C GLU A 156 -17.97 -3.49 15.70
N SER A 157 -16.99 -2.93 16.42
CA SER A 157 -15.91 -2.09 15.89
C SER A 157 -14.93 -2.87 15.01
N PHE A 158 -14.18 -3.79 15.60
CA PHE A 158 -13.22 -4.67 14.92
C PHE A 158 -13.35 -6.09 15.46
N THR A 159 -13.30 -7.08 14.57
CA THR A 159 -13.32 -8.49 14.99
C THR A 159 -12.00 -8.88 15.66
N ILE A 160 -12.00 -9.99 16.41
CA ILE A 160 -10.76 -10.59 16.95
C ILE A 160 -9.73 -10.85 15.84
N GLN A 161 -10.21 -11.23 14.65
CA GLN A 161 -9.35 -11.50 13.50
C GLN A 161 -8.72 -10.23 12.93
N ASP A 162 -9.45 -9.11 12.93
CA ASP A 162 -8.92 -7.81 12.51
C ASP A 162 -7.85 -7.32 13.48
N LYS A 163 -8.14 -7.36 14.79
CA LYS A 163 -7.17 -6.99 15.85
C LYS A 163 -5.88 -7.80 15.74
N SER A 164 -6.01 -9.12 15.54
CA SER A 164 -4.87 -10.02 15.34
C SER A 164 -4.04 -9.68 14.08
N SER A 165 -4.71 -9.27 13.00
CA SER A 165 -4.03 -8.94 11.74
C SER A 165 -3.33 -7.59 11.80
N ILE A 166 -3.92 -6.59 12.47
CA ILE A 166 -3.29 -5.30 12.75
C ILE A 166 -2.04 -5.53 13.62
N GLN A 167 -2.15 -6.28 14.71
CA GLN A 167 -1.01 -6.59 15.59
C GLN A 167 0.11 -7.31 14.84
N ARG A 168 -0.23 -8.30 14.01
CA ARG A 168 0.74 -9.04 13.20
C ARG A 168 1.47 -8.14 12.19
N LEU A 169 0.77 -7.17 11.59
CA LEU A 169 1.39 -6.18 10.72
C LEU A 169 2.37 -5.30 11.50
N ILE A 170 1.96 -4.82 12.69
CA ILE A 170 2.83 -4.04 13.58
C ILE A 170 4.08 -4.84 13.95
N ASP A 171 3.92 -6.09 14.42
CA ASP A 171 5.04 -6.94 14.84
C ASP A 171 6.02 -7.22 13.69
N THR A 172 5.49 -7.35 12.48
CA THR A 172 6.30 -7.59 11.27
C THR A 172 7.07 -6.34 10.85
N LEU A 173 6.42 -5.17 10.87
CA LEU A 173 7.01 -3.93 10.38
C LEU A 173 7.84 -3.20 11.44
N ARG A 174 7.61 -3.40 12.73
CA ARG A 174 8.37 -2.76 13.81
C ARG A 174 9.88 -2.95 13.66
N PRO A 175 10.44 -4.16 13.48
CA PRO A 175 11.89 -4.34 13.30
C PRO A 175 12.42 -3.74 11.98
N ILE A 176 11.53 -3.47 11.01
CA ILE A 176 11.83 -2.95 9.68
C ILE A 176 11.84 -1.40 9.69
N LEU A 177 10.90 -0.80 10.41
CA LEU A 177 10.65 0.64 10.44
C LEU A 177 11.20 1.33 11.69
N SER A 178 11.77 0.56 12.62
CA SER A 178 12.41 1.07 13.83
C SER A 178 13.92 0.83 13.83
N CYS A 179 14.64 1.76 14.45
CA CYS A 179 16.05 1.62 14.78
C CYS A 179 16.27 1.34 16.28
N GLU A 180 15.23 1.00 17.05
CA GLU A 180 15.28 0.85 18.52
C GLU A 180 16.46 -0.02 18.99
N GLN A 181 16.73 -1.12 18.28
CA GLN A 181 17.85 -2.01 18.59
C GLN A 181 19.24 -1.42 18.28
N GLN A 182 19.33 -0.35 17.49
CA GLN A 182 20.57 0.22 16.95
C GLN A 182 20.84 1.67 17.43
N CYS A 183 19.81 2.46 17.74
CA CYS A 183 19.91 3.84 18.17
C CYS A 183 19.25 4.02 19.54
N ARG A 184 20.03 3.93 20.63
CA ARG A 184 19.52 4.13 21.99
C ARG A 184 19.10 5.59 22.23
N GLY A 185 17.78 5.83 22.34
CA GLY A 185 17.19 7.00 23.00
C GLY A 185 16.98 8.29 22.17
N SER A 186 17.41 8.38 20.91
CA SER A 186 16.98 9.44 19.96
C SER A 186 17.63 9.27 18.58
N CYS A 187 16.96 9.78 17.56
CA CYS A 187 17.45 9.77 16.19
C CYS A 187 18.48 10.89 16.00
N LYS A 188 19.76 10.55 16.15
CA LYS A 188 20.89 11.48 16.02
C LYS A 188 21.48 11.44 14.61
N ARG A 189 22.28 12.45 14.26
CA ARG A 189 23.16 12.42 13.07
C ARG A 189 24.04 11.17 13.16
N GLY A 190 23.80 10.19 12.28
CA GLY A 190 24.48 8.88 12.28
C GLY A 190 23.58 7.69 12.57
N CYS A 191 22.27 7.88 12.82
CA CYS A 191 21.36 6.75 12.93
C CYS A 191 21.16 6.08 11.56
N PRO A 192 21.18 4.74 11.45
CA PRO A 192 21.02 4.05 10.17
C PRO A 192 19.72 4.40 9.43
N CYS A 193 18.63 4.70 10.14
CA CYS A 193 17.38 5.16 9.52
C CYS A 193 17.43 6.61 8.98
N ALA A 194 18.43 7.41 9.37
CA ALA A 194 18.66 8.74 8.79
C ALA A 194 19.35 8.66 7.41
N THR A 195 20.07 7.57 7.15
CA THR A 195 20.76 7.30 5.88
C THR A 195 20.15 6.06 5.25
N ALA A 196 19.02 6.24 4.54
CA ALA A 196 18.36 5.24 3.68
C ALA A 196 18.61 3.78 4.09
N THR A 197 17.73 3.22 4.91
CA THR A 197 17.78 1.78 5.22
C THR A 197 17.68 0.97 3.93
N PRO A 198 18.15 -0.30 3.91
CA PRO A 198 17.89 -1.23 2.81
C PRO A 198 16.39 -1.39 2.53
N ILE A 199 15.58 -1.12 3.55
CA ILE A 199 14.14 -1.08 3.49
C ILE A 199 13.73 0.31 2.99
N ARG A 200 12.81 0.29 2.02
CA ARG A 200 12.22 1.37 1.23
C ARG A 200 11.53 2.49 2.05
N HIS A 201 12.12 2.99 3.13
CA HIS A 201 11.64 4.17 3.86
C HIS A 201 12.81 5.13 4.12
N ALA A 202 12.49 6.42 4.15
CA ALA A 202 13.48 7.47 4.37
C ALA A 202 13.19 8.18 5.70
N GLY A 203 14.13 8.07 6.64
CA GLY A 203 14.10 8.80 7.90
C GLY A 203 13.62 7.98 9.10
N CYS A 204 13.63 8.63 10.25
CA CYS A 204 13.13 8.06 11.50
C CYS A 204 11.62 8.10 11.57
N THR A 205 11.04 7.10 12.25
CA THR A 205 9.61 7.00 12.55
C THR A 205 9.38 7.18 14.07
N THR A 206 8.12 7.24 14.50
CA THR A 206 7.78 7.26 15.94
C THR A 206 8.22 6.00 16.67
N TRP A 207 8.21 4.84 16.00
CA TRP A 207 8.68 3.58 16.56
C TRP A 207 10.19 3.54 16.85
N CYS A 208 10.97 4.50 16.36
CA CYS A 208 12.39 4.63 16.73
C CYS A 208 12.60 5.05 18.19
N HIS A 209 11.58 5.59 18.87
CA HIS A 209 11.68 6.25 20.18
C HIS A 209 10.70 5.72 21.23
N SER A 210 9.81 4.82 20.84
CA SER A 210 8.79 4.19 21.68
C SER A 210 9.31 2.95 22.40
#